data_AF-A0A952AVY6-F1
#
_entry.id   AF-A0A952AVY6-F1
#
_cell.length_a   1.000
_cell.length_b   1.000
_cell.length_c   1.000
_cell.angle_alpha   90.00
_cell.angle_beta   90.00
_cell.angle_gamma   90.00
#
_symmetry.space_group_name_H-M   'P 1'
#
loop_
_entity.id
_entity.type
_entity.pdbx_description
1 polymer ?
#
loop_
_entity_poly.entity_id
_entity_poly.type
_entity_poly.pdbx_seq_one_letter_code
_entity_poly.pdbx_strand_id
1 'polypeptide(L)'
;MKKLLKSKRRGSAIPLAIVVVLILLAMGTGLLRMGLNSRTFSTRTTSDITARCAADTGLTMALYQMNQKLQVKPWSSSSLPTVGETSLLYSDATYTYDVTGDLANGFIMAAVGSADNAERTVYATIGLQGLFEHAILTKGSLILKSGTTIDGYNSQDPLDTEFKVNIGTQSTADSMVVLNSGVNVKGDVLVGLGGNPDTVIKDLGATTGDQLGGTENDPLPTITPPATLLDTGLDITAMGEIVTITPADSGQYGSIALKQASTAGILEIDGGDVVLYITGDIDLGQSCEIIVRDNSTLTLYIDGNIVSGNGASIGTEDPTKDPTTIQLYGTGTSTQSFDIKAKNEWTGVIYAPNADVDLYANGDVYGAIVANSFEFKAGGNYYYDEALREVSIEDEGVSFVIERWYEGSPKLSIEDIKASPIK
;
A
#
# COMPACT_ATOMS: atom_id res chain seq x y z
N MET A 1 -26.15 -76.41 67.69
CA MET A 1 -26.03 -75.04 67.14
C MET A 1 -24.97 -75.03 66.04
N LYS A 2 -25.37 -74.63 64.82
CA LYS A 2 -24.57 -74.21 63.65
C LYS A 2 -23.33 -75.06 63.26
N LYS A 3 -23.56 -76.10 62.45
CA LYS A 3 -22.66 -76.45 61.34
C LYS A 3 -23.03 -75.54 60.16
N LEU A 4 -22.22 -74.52 59.87
CA LEU A 4 -22.29 -73.80 58.60
C LEU A 4 -21.08 -74.17 57.74
N LEU A 5 -21.43 -74.67 56.56
CA LEU A 5 -20.59 -75.29 55.56
C LEU A 5 -19.45 -74.36 55.08
N LYS A 6 -18.21 -74.86 55.12
CA LYS A 6 -17.14 -74.39 54.22
C LYS A 6 -17.51 -74.78 52.79
N SER A 7 -18.16 -73.87 52.07
CA SER A 7 -18.34 -73.96 50.63
C SER A 7 -17.04 -73.57 49.93
N LYS A 8 -16.23 -74.56 49.56
CA LYS A 8 -15.11 -74.40 48.62
C LYS A 8 -15.68 -74.24 47.20
N ARG A 9 -16.05 -73.03 46.78
CA ARG A 9 -16.26 -72.71 45.35
C ARG A 9 -14.96 -72.22 44.73
N ARG A 10 -14.13 -73.14 44.23
CA ARG A 10 -12.92 -72.83 43.43
C ARG A 10 -13.18 -72.78 41.91
N GLY A 11 -14.45 -72.69 41.47
CA GLY A 11 -14.83 -72.69 40.05
C GLY A 11 -15.19 -71.34 39.42
N SER A 12 -15.39 -70.26 40.20
CA SER A 12 -15.89 -68.97 39.68
C SER A 12 -14.84 -67.86 39.52
N ALA A 13 -13.62 -68.06 40.03
CA ALA A 13 -12.55 -67.06 39.94
C ALA A 13 -11.95 -66.95 38.53
N ILE A 14 -11.83 -68.08 37.82
CA ILE A 14 -11.26 -68.11 36.45
C ILE A 14 -12.19 -67.40 35.44
N PRO A 15 -13.51 -67.65 35.42
CA PRO A 15 -14.42 -66.89 34.54
C PRO A 15 -14.42 -65.38 34.83
N LEU A 16 -14.37 -64.98 36.10
CA LEU A 16 -14.33 -63.57 36.48
C LEU A 16 -13.02 -62.89 36.01
N ALA A 17 -11.88 -63.57 36.17
CA ALA A 17 -10.60 -63.09 35.67
C ALA A 17 -10.58 -62.96 34.14
N ILE A 18 -11.18 -63.91 33.42
CA ILE A 18 -11.31 -63.84 31.96
C ILE A 18 -12.17 -62.64 31.54
N VAL A 19 -13.29 -62.37 32.22
CA VAL A 19 -14.13 -61.20 31.94
C VAL A 19 -13.36 -59.89 32.14
N VAL A 20 -12.59 -59.78 33.23
CA VAL A 20 -11.74 -58.61 33.48
C VAL A 20 -10.67 -58.44 32.40
N VAL A 21 -10.01 -59.52 31.98
CA VAL A 21 -9.03 -59.50 30.89
C VAL A 21 -9.68 -59.08 29.56
N LEU A 22 -10.88 -59.57 29.25
CA LEU A 22 -11.62 -59.19 28.04
C LEU A 22 -12.00 -57.71 28.05
N ILE A 23 -12.42 -57.17 29.20
CA ILE A 23 -12.71 -55.74 29.35
C ILE A 23 -11.44 -54.91 29.16
N LEU A 24 -10.32 -55.32 29.78
CA LEU A 24 -9.04 -54.62 29.64
C LEU A 24 -8.51 -54.66 28.20
N LEU A 25 -8.68 -55.78 27.49
CA LEU A 25 -8.31 -55.89 26.07
C LEU A 25 -9.22 -55.02 25.18
N ALA A 26 -10.52 -55.00 25.44
CA ALA A 26 -11.46 -54.14 24.71
C ALA A 26 -11.17 -52.64 24.93
N MET A 27 -10.88 -52.26 26.18
CA MET A 27 -10.47 -50.89 26.51
C MET A 27 -9.10 -50.53 25.89
N GLY A 28 -8.12 -51.44 25.97
CA GLY A 28 -6.79 -51.23 25.41
C GLY A 28 -6.81 -51.08 23.89
N THR A 29 -7.57 -51.90 23.18
CA THR A 29 -7.76 -51.78 21.74
C THR A 29 -8.54 -50.53 21.35
N GLY A 30 -9.56 -50.14 22.15
CA GLY A 30 -10.30 -48.90 21.96
C GLY A 30 -9.41 -47.65 22.08
N LEU A 31 -8.61 -47.58 23.15
CA LEU A 31 -7.66 -46.47 23.37
C LEU A 31 -6.56 -46.43 22.32
N LEU A 32 -6.02 -47.58 21.92
CA LEU A 32 -5.00 -47.66 20.87
C LEU A 32 -5.57 -47.17 19.52
N ARG A 33 -6.78 -47.62 19.16
CA ARG A 33 -7.46 -47.18 17.93
C ARG A 33 -7.75 -45.68 17.96
N MET A 34 -8.21 -45.16 19.08
CA MET A 34 -8.43 -43.72 19.26
C MET A 34 -7.12 -42.95 19.10
N GLY A 35 -6.04 -43.38 19.77
CA GLY A 35 -4.73 -42.74 19.68
C GLY A 35 -4.14 -42.76 18.27
N LEU A 36 -4.23 -43.89 17.56
CA LEU A 36 -3.76 -44.00 16.18
C LEU A 36 -4.58 -43.15 15.21
N ASN A 37 -5.91 -43.14 15.36
CA ASN A 37 -6.78 -42.30 14.56
C ASN A 37 -6.52 -40.81 14.82
N SER A 38 -6.39 -40.40 16.08
CA SER A 38 -6.07 -39.02 16.46
C SER A 38 -4.71 -38.60 15.90
N ARG A 39 -3.70 -39.45 15.97
CA ARG A 39 -2.38 -39.17 15.38
C ARG A 39 -2.45 -39.05 13.87
N THR A 40 -3.11 -39.97 13.18
CA THR A 40 -3.24 -39.95 11.72
C THR A 40 -4.01 -38.71 11.24
N PHE A 41 -5.08 -38.36 11.96
CA PHE A 41 -5.83 -37.14 11.70
C PHE A 41 -4.95 -35.91 11.91
N SER A 42 -4.24 -35.83 13.04
CA SER A 42 -3.32 -34.72 13.33
C SER A 42 -2.25 -34.57 12.27
N THR A 43 -1.58 -35.66 11.84
CA THR A 43 -0.56 -35.60 10.79
C THR A 43 -1.15 -35.10 9.48
N ARG A 44 -2.33 -35.60 9.07
CA ARG A 44 -2.99 -35.12 7.85
C ARG A 44 -3.35 -33.64 7.91
N THR A 45 -3.89 -33.18 9.04
CA THR A 45 -4.21 -31.77 9.24
C THR A 45 -2.97 -30.89 9.23
N THR A 46 -1.86 -31.34 9.85
CA THR A 46 -0.59 -30.62 9.80
C THR A 46 -0.03 -30.53 8.38
N SER A 47 0.04 -31.65 7.65
CA SER A 47 0.51 -31.64 6.26
C SER A 47 -0.39 -30.78 5.37
N ASP A 48 -1.71 -30.80 5.59
CA ASP A 48 -2.68 -29.97 4.88
C ASP A 48 -2.45 -28.46 5.08
N ILE A 49 -2.36 -28.02 6.35
CA ILE A 49 -2.07 -26.63 6.68
C ILE A 49 -0.70 -26.22 6.10
N THR A 50 0.29 -27.11 6.19
CA THR A 50 1.64 -26.84 5.68
C THR A 50 1.65 -26.68 4.16
N ALA A 51 0.95 -27.56 3.43
CA ALA A 51 0.79 -27.47 1.99
C ALA A 51 0.10 -26.16 1.58
N ARG A 52 -0.94 -25.74 2.31
CA ARG A 52 -1.60 -24.45 2.05
C ARG A 52 -0.68 -23.25 2.29
N CYS A 53 0.04 -23.22 3.41
CA CYS A 53 1.01 -22.15 3.68
C CYS A 53 2.14 -22.11 2.63
N ALA A 54 2.57 -23.26 2.12
CA ALA A 54 3.53 -23.33 1.04
C ALA A 54 2.96 -22.77 -0.27
N ALA A 55 1.69 -23.06 -0.57
CA ALA A 55 1.00 -22.52 -1.74
C ALA A 55 0.85 -20.98 -1.64
N ASP A 56 0.46 -20.46 -0.49
CA ASP A 56 0.37 -19.02 -0.23
C ASP A 56 1.75 -18.34 -0.36
N THR A 57 2.82 -19.00 0.07
CA THR A 57 4.19 -18.52 -0.15
C THR A 57 4.52 -18.43 -1.64
N GLY A 58 4.08 -19.40 -2.44
CA GLY A 58 4.21 -19.38 -3.89
C GLY A 58 3.51 -18.17 -4.52
N LEU A 59 2.28 -17.84 -4.08
CA LEU A 59 1.58 -16.63 -4.55
C LEU A 59 2.32 -15.35 -4.17
N THR A 60 2.82 -15.24 -2.94
CA THR A 60 3.59 -14.07 -2.50
C THR A 60 4.87 -13.90 -3.33
N MET A 61 5.55 -15.00 -3.66
CA MET A 61 6.73 -14.96 -4.53
C MET A 61 6.38 -14.58 -5.98
N ALA A 62 5.26 -15.08 -6.50
CA ALA A 62 4.76 -14.71 -7.83
C ALA A 62 4.45 -13.21 -7.90
N LEU A 63 3.73 -12.68 -6.91
CA LEU A 63 3.41 -11.25 -6.79
C LEU A 63 4.68 -10.39 -6.70
N TYR A 64 5.64 -10.82 -5.87
CA TYR A 64 6.93 -10.15 -5.73
C TYR A 64 7.67 -10.06 -7.06
N GLN A 65 7.72 -11.15 -7.82
CA GLN A 65 8.38 -11.15 -9.13
C GLN A 65 7.62 -10.31 -10.18
N MET A 66 6.29 -10.27 -10.12
CA MET A 66 5.49 -9.36 -10.94
C MET A 66 5.84 -7.90 -10.64
N ASN A 67 5.95 -7.54 -9.36
CA ASN A 67 6.34 -6.20 -8.93
C ASN A 67 7.80 -5.85 -9.26
N GLN A 68 8.72 -6.81 -9.20
CA GLN A 68 10.08 -6.59 -9.71
C GLN A 68 10.11 -6.31 -11.22
N LYS A 69 9.25 -6.99 -11.99
CA LYS A 69 9.13 -6.74 -13.44
C LYS A 69 8.58 -5.34 -13.73
N LEU A 70 7.69 -4.81 -12.89
CA LEU A 70 7.17 -3.44 -13.01
C LEU A 70 8.26 -2.37 -12.86
N GLN A 71 9.33 -2.64 -12.11
CA GLN A 71 10.44 -1.69 -11.94
C GLN A 71 11.28 -1.51 -13.21
N VAL A 72 11.18 -2.43 -14.18
CA VAL A 72 11.88 -2.34 -15.46
C VAL A 72 10.95 -1.72 -16.50
N LYS A 73 11.26 -0.48 -16.90
CA LYS A 73 10.53 0.26 -17.93
C LYS A 73 11.29 0.22 -19.28
N PRO A 74 10.62 0.06 -20.43
CA PRO A 74 9.19 -0.21 -20.57
C PRO A 74 8.83 -1.62 -20.08
N TRP A 75 7.64 -1.76 -19.51
CA TRP A 75 7.20 -3.04 -18.99
C TRP A 75 6.93 -4.05 -20.12
N SER A 76 7.19 -5.34 -19.87
CA SER A 76 6.95 -6.40 -20.85
C SER A 76 6.25 -7.63 -20.26
N SER A 77 5.13 -8.00 -20.89
CA SER A 77 4.39 -9.25 -20.65
C SER A 77 4.99 -10.47 -21.36
N SER A 78 6.07 -10.32 -22.13
CA SER A 78 6.59 -11.37 -23.02
C SER A 78 7.06 -12.64 -22.29
N SER A 79 7.41 -12.51 -21.01
CA SER A 79 7.66 -13.63 -20.10
C SER A 79 6.98 -13.33 -18.78
N LEU A 80 6.06 -14.17 -18.34
CA LEU A 80 5.47 -14.05 -17.02
C LEU A 80 6.24 -14.93 -16.01
N PRO A 81 6.27 -14.55 -14.73
CA PRO A 81 6.91 -15.34 -13.69
C PRO A 81 6.36 -16.77 -13.62
N THR A 82 7.25 -17.74 -13.63
CA THR A 82 6.92 -19.15 -13.45
C THR A 82 8.08 -19.83 -12.73
N VAL A 83 7.77 -20.65 -11.75
CA VAL A 83 8.76 -21.38 -10.95
C VAL A 83 8.33 -22.82 -10.78
N GLY A 84 9.24 -23.71 -11.17
CA GLY A 84 9.14 -25.14 -10.89
C GLY A 84 9.35 -25.43 -9.40
N GLU A 85 9.31 -26.73 -9.07
CA GLU A 85 9.28 -27.19 -7.68
C GLU A 85 10.47 -26.68 -6.85
N THR A 86 10.17 -25.86 -5.85
CA THR A 86 11.18 -25.20 -5.00
C THR A 86 10.87 -25.47 -3.53
N SER A 87 11.88 -25.87 -2.75
CA SER A 87 11.74 -26.12 -1.32
C SER A 87 11.74 -24.82 -0.51
N LEU A 88 10.88 -24.77 0.50
CA LEU A 88 10.92 -23.70 1.50
C LEU A 88 12.15 -23.82 2.38
N LEU A 89 12.66 -22.67 2.84
CA LEU A 89 13.80 -22.66 3.75
C LEU A 89 13.40 -23.25 5.11
N TYR A 90 14.20 -24.18 5.62
CA TYR A 90 13.96 -24.88 6.90
C TYR A 90 12.66 -25.70 6.98
N SER A 91 12.09 -26.09 5.84
CA SER A 91 10.90 -26.93 5.76
C SER A 91 11.03 -27.97 4.64
N ASP A 92 10.39 -29.12 4.83
CA ASP A 92 10.31 -30.18 3.81
C ASP A 92 9.20 -29.92 2.78
N ALA A 93 8.46 -28.82 2.93
CA ALA A 93 7.42 -28.41 2.00
C ALA A 93 8.00 -27.72 0.76
N THR A 94 7.35 -27.94 -0.38
CA THR A 94 7.70 -27.35 -1.67
C THR A 94 6.55 -26.50 -2.19
N TYR A 95 6.88 -25.55 -3.06
CA TYR A 95 5.88 -24.78 -3.81
C TYR A 95 6.28 -24.66 -5.28
N THR A 96 5.26 -24.42 -6.11
CA THR A 96 5.36 -24.02 -7.51
C THR A 96 4.41 -22.86 -7.73
N TYR A 97 4.67 -22.03 -8.74
CA TYR A 97 3.68 -21.05 -9.19
C TYR A 97 3.82 -20.77 -10.68
N ASP A 98 2.72 -20.31 -11.25
CA ASP A 98 2.64 -19.88 -12.63
C ASP A 98 1.74 -18.64 -12.73
N VAL A 99 2.16 -17.65 -13.50
CA VAL A 99 1.39 -16.42 -13.75
C VAL A 99 0.97 -16.40 -15.22
N THR A 100 -0.33 -16.22 -15.44
CA THR A 100 -0.94 -16.19 -16.77
C THR A 100 -1.83 -14.96 -16.92
N GLY A 101 -2.15 -14.57 -18.16
CA GLY A 101 -3.02 -13.44 -18.46
C GLY A 101 -2.32 -12.32 -19.23
N ASP A 102 -3.01 -11.19 -19.32
CA ASP A 102 -2.54 -10.00 -20.03
C ASP A 102 -3.16 -8.73 -19.41
N LEU A 103 -2.68 -7.56 -19.82
CA LEU A 103 -3.17 -6.27 -19.32
C LEU A 103 -4.66 -6.01 -19.63
N ALA A 104 -5.22 -6.60 -20.69
CA ALA A 104 -6.60 -6.36 -21.09
C ALA A 104 -7.60 -7.25 -20.33
N ASN A 105 -7.18 -8.48 -19.96
CA ASN A 105 -8.01 -9.49 -19.33
C ASN A 105 -7.68 -9.69 -17.83
N GLY A 106 -6.63 -9.04 -17.33
CA GLY A 106 -6.08 -9.22 -15.99
C GLY A 106 -5.13 -10.41 -15.89
N PHE A 107 -4.41 -10.47 -14.77
CA PHE A 107 -3.47 -11.55 -14.47
C PHE A 107 -4.01 -12.50 -13.41
N ILE A 108 -3.74 -13.79 -13.61
CA ILE A 108 -4.09 -14.87 -12.69
C ILE A 108 -2.82 -15.58 -12.28
N MET A 109 -2.57 -15.63 -10.99
CA MET A 109 -1.50 -16.41 -10.37
C MET A 109 -2.09 -17.71 -9.84
N ALA A 110 -1.46 -18.83 -10.16
CA ALA A 110 -1.75 -20.13 -9.57
C ALA A 110 -0.52 -20.61 -8.81
N ALA A 111 -0.69 -21.10 -7.58
CA ALA A 111 0.39 -21.70 -6.82
C ALA A 111 -0.04 -23.05 -6.24
N VAL A 112 0.88 -24.01 -6.28
CA VAL A 112 0.68 -25.35 -5.70
C VAL A 112 1.71 -25.54 -4.61
N GLY A 113 1.26 -25.79 -3.38
CA GLY A 113 2.10 -26.16 -2.26
C GLY A 113 1.95 -27.64 -1.92
N SER A 114 3.05 -28.30 -1.63
CA SER A 114 3.11 -29.72 -1.30
C SER A 114 3.86 -29.94 0.02
N ALA A 115 3.31 -30.78 0.88
CA ALA A 115 3.93 -31.19 2.14
C ALA A 115 3.53 -32.65 2.46
N ASP A 116 4.52 -33.52 2.62
CA ASP A 116 4.34 -34.97 2.80
C ASP A 116 3.44 -35.62 1.72
N ASN A 117 2.17 -35.90 2.06
CA ASN A 117 1.15 -36.49 1.19
C ASN A 117 -0.03 -35.55 0.94
N ALA A 118 0.12 -34.26 1.25
CA ALA A 118 -0.89 -33.24 1.05
C ALA A 118 -0.43 -32.26 -0.03
N GLU A 119 -1.34 -31.94 -0.94
CA GLU A 119 -1.14 -30.93 -1.97
C GLU A 119 -2.32 -29.95 -1.93
N ARG A 120 -2.03 -28.66 -2.04
CA ARG A 120 -3.02 -27.58 -2.07
C ARG A 120 -2.72 -26.60 -3.18
N THR A 121 -3.78 -26.19 -3.88
CA THR A 121 -3.70 -25.21 -4.96
C THR A 121 -4.50 -23.99 -4.59
N VAL A 122 -3.85 -22.84 -4.68
CA VAL A 122 -4.44 -21.52 -4.44
C VAL A 122 -4.30 -20.68 -5.70
N TYR A 123 -5.25 -19.77 -5.86
CA TYR A 123 -5.31 -18.86 -6.99
C TYR A 123 -5.47 -17.44 -6.49
N ALA A 124 -4.87 -16.49 -7.20
CA ALA A 124 -5.09 -15.07 -6.98
C ALA A 124 -5.27 -14.33 -8.30
N THR A 125 -6.20 -13.38 -8.34
CA THR A 125 -6.23 -12.35 -9.40
C THR A 125 -5.52 -11.12 -8.88
N ILE A 126 -4.75 -10.48 -9.76
CA ILE A 126 -4.01 -9.26 -9.42
C ILE A 126 -4.40 -8.12 -10.35
N GLY A 127 -4.48 -6.93 -9.77
CA GLY A 127 -4.75 -5.67 -10.43
C GLY A 127 -3.62 -4.67 -10.19
N LEU A 128 -3.58 -3.62 -10.99
CA LEU A 128 -2.70 -2.49 -10.76
C LEU A 128 -3.30 -1.60 -9.68
N GLN A 129 -2.47 -1.16 -8.75
CA GLN A 129 -2.83 -0.19 -7.72
C GLN A 129 -1.85 0.98 -7.77
N GLY A 130 -2.40 2.19 -7.73
CA GLY A 130 -1.65 3.44 -7.74
C GLY A 130 -1.11 3.83 -6.38
N LEU A 131 -0.51 5.01 -6.34
CA LEU A 131 0.03 5.61 -5.11
C LEU A 131 -1.06 6.20 -4.21
N PHE A 132 -2.21 6.53 -4.77
CA PHE A 132 -3.25 7.34 -4.13
C PHE A 132 -4.57 6.56 -4.06
N GLU A 133 -4.67 5.56 -3.18
CA GLU A 133 -5.96 4.90 -2.86
C GLU A 133 -6.76 5.66 -1.78
N HIS A 134 -6.09 6.57 -1.08
CA HIS A 134 -6.65 7.37 0.00
C HIS A 134 -6.48 8.85 -0.36
N ALA A 135 -7.43 9.67 0.09
CA ALA A 135 -7.31 11.12 -0.01
C ALA A 135 -6.06 11.61 0.73
N ILE A 136 -5.88 11.11 1.95
CA ILE A 136 -4.72 11.44 2.78
C ILE A 136 -4.27 10.19 3.51
N LEU A 137 -3.05 9.73 3.24
CA LEU A 137 -2.40 8.64 3.94
C LEU A 137 -1.10 9.12 4.59
N THR A 138 -0.92 8.83 5.88
CA THR A 138 0.31 9.18 6.60
C THR A 138 0.94 7.96 7.24
N LYS A 139 2.26 7.93 7.43
CA LYS A 139 2.90 6.90 8.28
C LYS A 139 2.78 7.23 9.76
N GLY A 140 2.83 8.51 10.08
CA GLY A 140 2.86 9.09 11.41
C GLY A 140 1.60 9.90 11.68
N SER A 141 1.72 11.22 11.83
CA SER A 141 0.59 12.07 12.23
C SER A 141 -0.20 12.64 11.06
N LEU A 142 -1.52 12.69 11.21
CA LEU A 142 -2.49 13.38 10.37
C LEU A 142 -3.25 14.40 11.21
N ILE A 143 -3.11 15.69 10.90
CA ILE A 143 -3.72 16.78 11.67
C ILE A 143 -4.60 17.63 10.75
N LEU A 144 -5.91 17.65 11.03
CA LEU A 144 -6.88 18.50 10.33
C LEU A 144 -7.35 19.63 11.25
N LYS A 145 -7.27 20.87 10.78
CA LYS A 145 -7.69 22.06 11.55
C LYS A 145 -9.21 22.17 11.64
N SER A 146 -9.67 22.99 12.59
CA SER A 146 -11.11 23.17 12.83
C SER A 146 -11.85 23.60 11.58
N GLY A 147 -13.02 23.01 11.32
CA GLY A 147 -13.84 23.33 10.14
C GLY A 147 -13.35 22.76 8.82
N THR A 148 -12.34 21.88 8.82
CA THR A 148 -11.87 21.23 7.58
C THR A 148 -12.92 20.25 7.04
N THR A 149 -13.25 20.33 5.75
CA THR A 149 -14.09 19.34 5.08
C THR A 149 -13.24 18.52 4.10
N ILE A 150 -13.32 17.20 4.18
CA ILE A 150 -12.72 16.28 3.22
C ILE A 150 -13.85 15.63 2.43
N ASP A 151 -13.85 15.80 1.11
CA ASP A 151 -14.84 15.26 0.18
C ASP A 151 -14.15 14.69 -1.07
N GLY A 152 -14.93 14.09 -1.97
CA GLY A 152 -14.45 13.49 -3.21
C GLY A 152 -15.06 14.15 -4.44
N TYR A 153 -14.38 13.98 -5.56
CA TYR A 153 -14.89 14.24 -6.90
C TYR A 153 -14.17 13.31 -7.90
N ASN A 154 -14.62 13.30 -9.14
CA ASN A 154 -13.95 12.60 -10.22
C ASN A 154 -13.70 13.60 -11.36
N SER A 155 -12.43 13.90 -11.65
CA SER A 155 -12.06 14.84 -12.72
C SER A 155 -12.36 14.30 -14.13
N GLN A 156 -12.40 12.98 -14.30
CA GLN A 156 -12.66 12.31 -15.58
C GLN A 156 -14.15 12.06 -15.84
N ASP A 157 -14.95 11.87 -14.77
CA ASP A 157 -16.41 11.77 -14.85
C ASP A 157 -17.13 12.67 -13.81
N PRO A 158 -17.47 13.91 -14.17
CA PRO A 158 -18.16 14.83 -13.28
C PRO A 158 -19.59 14.41 -12.87
N LEU A 159 -20.15 13.37 -13.49
CA LEU A 159 -21.48 12.84 -13.13
C LEU A 159 -21.41 11.74 -12.08
N ASP A 160 -20.21 11.20 -11.84
CA ASP A 160 -19.99 10.35 -10.69
C ASP A 160 -20.19 11.17 -9.42
N THR A 161 -20.84 10.57 -8.42
CA THR A 161 -21.15 11.21 -7.13
C THR A 161 -20.95 10.27 -5.96
N GLU A 162 -20.54 9.02 -6.21
CA GLU A 162 -20.37 8.00 -5.20
C GLU A 162 -18.88 7.72 -4.99
N PHE A 163 -18.21 8.64 -4.31
CA PHE A 163 -16.77 8.55 -4.09
C PHE A 163 -16.44 7.92 -2.74
N LYS A 164 -15.43 7.04 -2.73
CA LYS A 164 -14.88 6.52 -1.46
C LYS A 164 -13.69 7.36 -1.01
N VAL A 165 -13.94 8.29 -0.10
CA VAL A 165 -12.93 9.22 0.41
C VAL A 165 -12.42 8.72 1.76
N ASN A 166 -11.34 7.95 1.75
CA ASN A 166 -10.71 7.49 3.00
C ASN A 166 -9.52 8.38 3.35
N ILE A 167 -9.35 8.62 4.64
CA ILE A 167 -8.11 9.19 5.19
C ILE A 167 -7.54 8.24 6.24
N GLY A 168 -6.25 8.31 6.50
CA GLY A 168 -5.69 7.47 7.55
C GLY A 168 -4.23 7.67 7.90
N THR A 169 -3.83 6.88 8.88
CA THR A 169 -2.45 6.73 9.30
C THR A 169 -2.07 5.25 9.39
N GLN A 170 -0.83 4.91 9.07
CA GLN A 170 -0.25 3.60 9.37
C GLN A 170 0.27 3.49 10.82
N SER A 171 0.19 4.57 11.60
CA SER A 171 0.59 4.58 13.01
C SER A 171 -0.48 3.98 13.92
N THR A 172 -0.02 3.38 15.03
CA THR A 172 -0.88 2.91 16.13
C THR A 172 -0.64 3.70 17.42
N ALA A 173 0.13 4.79 17.37
CA ALA A 173 0.42 5.61 18.52
C ALA A 173 -0.78 6.51 18.89
N ASP A 174 -0.83 6.95 20.15
CA ASP A 174 -1.88 7.82 20.67
C ASP A 174 -1.95 9.14 19.90
N SER A 175 -3.17 9.56 19.58
CA SER A 175 -3.47 10.88 18.99
C SER A 175 -2.70 11.18 17.70
N MET A 176 -2.44 10.16 16.87
CA MET A 176 -1.79 10.33 15.57
C MET A 176 -2.74 10.88 14.52
N VAL A 177 -4.04 10.63 14.63
CA VAL A 177 -5.04 11.35 13.84
C VAL A 177 -5.69 12.39 14.74
N VAL A 178 -5.52 13.67 14.43
CA VAL A 178 -6.13 14.77 15.20
C VAL A 178 -7.19 15.44 14.35
N LEU A 179 -8.45 15.18 14.69
CA LEU A 179 -9.60 15.80 14.06
C LEU A 179 -10.11 16.92 14.96
N ASN A 180 -9.78 18.17 14.63
CA ASN A 180 -10.23 19.32 15.41
C ASN A 180 -11.75 19.56 15.27
N SER A 181 -12.29 20.47 16.08
CA SER A 181 -13.73 20.74 16.13
C SER A 181 -14.30 21.14 14.76
N GLY A 182 -15.40 20.50 14.37
CA GLY A 182 -16.09 20.79 13.11
C GLY A 182 -15.40 20.24 11.86
N VAL A 183 -14.40 19.36 12.01
CA VAL A 183 -13.89 18.57 10.88
C VAL A 183 -15.00 17.66 10.34
N ASN A 184 -15.14 17.56 9.03
CA ASN A 184 -16.16 16.76 8.35
C ASN A 184 -15.52 15.92 7.24
N VAL A 185 -15.37 14.62 7.47
CA VAL A 185 -14.81 13.66 6.51
C VAL A 185 -15.98 12.88 5.91
N LYS A 186 -16.14 12.96 4.58
CA LYS A 186 -17.22 12.27 3.85
C LYS A 186 -17.00 10.78 3.62
N GLY A 187 -15.99 10.20 4.25
CA GLY A 187 -15.77 8.75 4.29
C GLY A 187 -15.04 8.33 5.55
N ASP A 188 -14.31 7.22 5.47
CA ASP A 188 -13.81 6.50 6.63
C ASP A 188 -12.44 7.02 7.10
N VAL A 189 -12.17 6.82 8.39
CA VAL A 189 -10.87 7.13 9.00
C VAL A 189 -10.20 5.83 9.43
N LEU A 190 -9.06 5.54 8.82
CA LEU A 190 -8.30 4.31 9.02
C LEU A 190 -7.08 4.57 9.91
N VAL A 191 -6.80 3.62 10.81
CA VAL A 191 -5.59 3.64 11.64
C VAL A 191 -4.69 2.46 11.35
N GLY A 192 -3.45 2.47 11.85
CA GLY A 192 -2.46 1.45 11.50
C GLY A 192 -2.89 0.02 11.86
N LEU A 193 -2.25 -0.96 11.21
CA LEU A 193 -2.52 -2.39 11.41
C LEU A 193 -2.56 -2.77 12.91
N GLY A 194 -3.71 -3.25 13.37
CA GLY A 194 -3.91 -3.66 14.77
C GLY A 194 -4.05 -2.49 15.77
N GLY A 195 -4.10 -1.25 15.30
CA GLY A 195 -4.37 -0.06 16.10
C GLY A 195 -5.82 -0.01 16.59
N ASN A 196 -6.02 0.60 17.76
CA ASN A 196 -7.36 0.88 18.28
C ASN A 196 -7.78 2.31 17.91
N PRO A 197 -8.83 2.50 17.07
CA PRO A 197 -9.31 3.82 16.66
C PRO A 197 -9.56 4.77 17.85
N ASP A 198 -10.10 4.28 18.96
CA ASP A 198 -10.41 5.08 20.16
C ASP A 198 -9.18 5.73 20.82
N THR A 199 -7.98 5.20 20.51
CA THR A 199 -6.70 5.70 21.06
C THR A 199 -5.90 6.49 20.04
N VAL A 200 -5.92 6.05 18.78
CA VAL A 200 -5.12 6.67 17.72
C VAL A 200 -5.78 7.94 17.22
N ILE A 201 -7.13 7.98 17.22
CA ILE A 201 -7.91 9.11 16.76
C ILE A 201 -8.29 9.99 17.95
N LYS A 202 -7.76 11.20 17.94
CA LYS A 202 -8.18 12.29 18.81
C LYS A 202 -9.30 13.07 18.12
N ASP A 203 -10.52 12.63 18.35
CA ASP A 203 -11.73 13.29 17.88
C ASP A 203 -12.17 14.41 18.85
N LEU A 204 -12.18 15.66 18.35
CA LEU A 204 -12.59 16.85 19.10
C LEU A 204 -13.95 17.41 18.64
N GLY A 205 -14.82 16.55 18.10
CA GLY A 205 -16.14 16.90 17.59
C GLY A 205 -16.17 16.94 16.06
N ALA A 206 -15.56 15.93 15.43
CA ALA A 206 -15.60 15.71 14.00
C ALA A 206 -16.85 14.92 13.59
N THR A 207 -17.19 14.96 12.31
CA THR A 207 -18.15 14.08 11.66
C THR A 207 -17.39 13.25 10.64
N THR A 208 -17.46 11.93 10.74
CA THR A 208 -16.77 10.99 9.84
C THR A 208 -17.72 9.88 9.43
N GLY A 209 -17.34 9.08 8.44
CA GLY A 209 -17.85 7.71 8.29
C GLY A 209 -17.36 6.82 9.43
N ASP A 210 -17.02 5.58 9.11
CA ASP A 210 -16.53 4.63 10.11
C ASP A 210 -15.08 4.93 10.51
N GLN A 211 -14.78 4.75 11.79
CA GLN A 211 -13.43 4.83 12.33
C GLN A 211 -12.92 3.42 12.58
N LEU A 212 -11.93 2.97 11.79
CA LEU A 212 -11.60 1.56 11.65
C LEU A 212 -10.11 1.30 11.89
N GLY A 213 -9.82 0.18 12.55
CA GLY A 213 -8.48 -0.38 12.63
C GLY A 213 -8.08 -0.99 11.29
N GLY A 214 -6.89 -0.63 10.79
CA GLY A 214 -6.33 -1.22 9.58
C GLY A 214 -6.17 -2.73 9.72
N THR A 215 -6.50 -3.44 8.63
CA THR A 215 -6.35 -4.90 8.54
C THR A 215 -5.09 -5.32 7.78
N GLU A 216 -4.49 -4.36 7.08
CA GLU A 216 -3.22 -4.45 6.36
C GLU A 216 -2.57 -3.06 6.35
N ASN A 217 -1.28 -3.01 6.01
CA ASN A 217 -0.59 -1.74 5.77
C ASN A 217 -0.55 -1.49 4.27
N ASP A 218 -0.97 -0.30 3.85
CA ASP A 218 -0.84 0.11 2.45
C ASP A 218 0.64 0.11 2.04
N PRO A 219 0.99 -0.52 0.90
CA PRO A 219 2.35 -0.49 0.40
C PRO A 219 2.74 0.95 0.04
N LEU A 220 3.91 1.39 0.50
CA LEU A 220 4.50 2.68 0.16
C LEU A 220 5.77 2.46 -0.67
N PRO A 221 5.64 2.20 -1.99
CA PRO A 221 6.78 1.97 -2.85
C PRO A 221 7.73 3.17 -2.86
N THR A 222 9.03 2.91 -2.95
CA THR A 222 10.02 3.97 -3.13
C THR A 222 9.98 4.45 -4.58
N ILE A 223 9.85 5.77 -4.77
CA ILE A 223 9.94 6.40 -6.07
C ILE A 223 11.41 6.68 -6.39
N THR A 224 11.82 6.35 -7.61
CA THR A 224 13.16 6.64 -8.10
C THR A 224 13.04 7.59 -9.29
N PRO A 225 13.75 8.73 -9.29
CA PRO A 225 13.71 9.66 -10.42
C PRO A 225 14.13 8.95 -11.73
N PRO A 226 13.56 9.33 -12.89
CA PRO A 226 13.94 8.75 -14.17
C PRO A 226 15.44 8.91 -14.45
N ALA A 227 16.14 7.81 -14.69
CA ALA A 227 17.58 7.80 -14.99
C ALA A 227 17.93 8.50 -16.32
N THR A 228 16.93 8.88 -17.12
CA THR A 228 17.06 9.63 -18.37
C THR A 228 17.26 11.12 -18.15
N LEU A 229 16.97 11.65 -16.95
CA LEU A 229 17.18 13.06 -16.64
C LEU A 229 18.69 13.35 -16.60
N LEU A 230 19.13 14.26 -17.45
CA LEU A 230 20.53 14.66 -17.52
C LEU A 230 20.85 15.58 -16.35
N ASP A 231 21.95 15.29 -15.65
CA ASP A 231 22.52 16.20 -14.65
C ASP A 231 23.07 17.44 -15.35
N THR A 232 22.41 18.57 -15.10
CA THR A 232 22.82 19.87 -15.64
C THR A 232 24.07 20.40 -14.91
N GLY A 233 24.33 19.95 -13.68
CA GLY A 233 25.34 20.51 -12.79
C GLY A 233 25.05 21.95 -12.35
N LEU A 234 23.80 22.41 -12.50
CA LEU A 234 23.37 23.77 -12.23
C LEU A 234 22.31 23.83 -11.13
N ASP A 235 22.16 25.01 -10.54
CA ASP A 235 21.04 25.38 -9.68
C ASP A 235 20.05 26.25 -10.48
N ILE A 236 18.77 26.15 -10.16
CA ILE A 236 17.74 27.06 -10.68
C ILE A 236 17.63 28.23 -9.71
N THR A 237 17.98 29.43 -10.17
CA THR A 237 17.93 30.63 -9.33
C THR A 237 17.17 31.74 -10.02
N ALA A 238 16.25 32.40 -9.30
CA ALA A 238 15.56 33.60 -9.79
C ALA A 238 15.62 34.68 -8.70
N MET A 239 16.18 35.86 -9.00
CA MET A 239 16.28 36.96 -8.04
C MET A 239 15.55 38.21 -8.53
N GLY A 240 14.28 38.33 -8.16
CA GLY A 240 13.41 39.41 -8.63
C GLY A 240 13.15 39.41 -10.12
N GLU A 241 13.31 38.27 -10.76
CA GLU A 241 13.07 38.04 -12.18
C GLU A 241 12.20 36.80 -12.37
N ILE A 242 11.74 36.59 -13.61
CA ILE A 242 11.03 35.39 -14.02
C ILE A 242 12.02 34.51 -14.77
N VAL A 243 12.18 33.27 -14.30
CA VAL A 243 12.92 32.22 -14.99
C VAL A 243 11.90 31.22 -15.52
N THR A 244 11.83 31.08 -16.84
CA THR A 244 10.93 30.12 -17.51
C THR A 244 11.68 28.82 -17.78
N ILE A 245 11.07 27.70 -17.41
CA ILE A 245 11.53 26.34 -17.67
C ILE A 245 10.52 25.68 -18.59
N THR A 246 11.02 25.11 -19.68
CA THR A 246 10.23 24.40 -20.69
C THR A 246 10.56 22.92 -20.69
N PRO A 247 9.82 22.06 -21.44
CA PRO A 247 10.14 20.64 -21.53
C PRO A 247 11.59 20.36 -21.96
N ALA A 248 12.19 21.26 -22.75
CA ALA A 248 13.59 21.15 -23.19
C ALA A 248 14.61 21.35 -22.05
N ASP A 249 14.20 21.96 -20.95
CA ASP A 249 15.00 22.25 -19.76
C ASP A 249 14.77 21.20 -18.64
N SER A 250 13.97 20.17 -18.90
CA SER A 250 13.79 19.03 -17.99
C SER A 250 15.12 18.35 -17.71
N GLY A 251 15.39 18.05 -16.44
CA GLY A 251 16.69 17.51 -16.04
C GLY A 251 16.88 17.48 -14.54
N GLN A 252 18.09 17.10 -14.14
CA GLN A 252 18.52 17.10 -12.76
C GLN A 252 19.26 18.40 -12.42
N TYR A 253 18.93 18.98 -11.27
CA TYR A 253 19.48 20.23 -10.75
C TYR A 253 19.93 20.07 -9.29
N GLY A 254 20.86 20.93 -8.87
CA GLY A 254 21.38 20.97 -7.51
C GLY A 254 20.34 21.46 -6.52
N SER A 255 19.75 22.63 -6.78
CA SER A 255 18.76 23.26 -5.91
C SER A 255 17.86 24.23 -6.69
N ILE A 256 16.75 24.63 -6.07
CA ILE A 256 15.93 25.75 -6.54
C ILE A 256 15.99 26.84 -5.47
N ALA A 257 16.45 28.05 -5.82
CA ALA A 257 16.51 29.18 -4.92
C ALA A 257 15.87 30.42 -5.54
N LEU A 258 14.64 30.74 -5.11
CA LEU A 258 13.92 31.92 -5.56
C LEU A 258 14.02 33.00 -4.50
N LYS A 259 14.52 34.19 -4.86
CA LYS A 259 14.74 35.29 -3.93
C LYS A 259 14.06 36.56 -4.43
N GLN A 260 13.59 37.35 -3.46
CA GLN A 260 13.07 38.67 -3.74
C GLN A 260 14.22 39.68 -3.92
N ALA A 261 14.08 40.56 -4.90
CA ALA A 261 14.88 41.79 -5.01
C ALA A 261 13.94 43.01 -4.94
N SER A 262 13.78 43.77 -6.01
CA SER A 262 12.70 44.77 -6.13
C SER A 262 11.33 44.13 -6.37
N THR A 263 11.33 42.94 -6.95
CA THR A 263 10.18 42.12 -7.34
C THR A 263 10.41 40.70 -6.80
N ALA A 264 9.37 39.88 -6.79
CA ALA A 264 9.48 38.46 -6.44
C ALA A 264 10.29 37.71 -7.50
N GLY A 265 11.08 36.71 -7.08
CA GLY A 265 11.63 35.72 -8.00
C GLY A 265 10.55 34.71 -8.34
N ILE A 266 10.36 34.42 -9.63
CA ILE A 266 9.33 33.51 -10.12
C ILE A 266 10.00 32.44 -10.97
N LEU A 267 9.70 31.17 -10.68
CA LEU A 267 9.96 30.05 -11.56
C LEU A 267 8.66 29.73 -12.31
N GLU A 268 8.68 29.91 -13.61
CA GLU A 268 7.54 29.69 -14.49
C GLU A 268 7.74 28.39 -15.26
N ILE A 269 6.75 27.50 -15.20
CA ILE A 269 6.73 26.26 -15.97
C ILE A 269 5.78 26.46 -17.14
N ASP A 270 6.30 26.38 -18.37
CA ASP A 270 5.53 26.68 -19.58
C ASP A 270 5.90 25.76 -20.76
N GLY A 271 4.97 25.60 -21.70
CA GLY A 271 5.21 24.92 -22.97
C GLY A 271 5.07 23.39 -22.95
N GLY A 272 4.49 22.80 -21.89
CA GLY A 272 4.15 21.37 -21.82
C GLY A 272 4.66 20.67 -20.56
N ASP A 273 4.98 19.38 -20.66
CA ASP A 273 5.38 18.55 -19.53
C ASP A 273 6.83 18.79 -19.12
N VAL A 274 7.03 19.24 -17.88
CA VAL A 274 8.34 19.51 -17.30
C VAL A 274 8.62 18.55 -16.15
N VAL A 275 9.77 17.88 -16.22
CA VAL A 275 10.22 16.93 -15.20
C VAL A 275 11.55 17.41 -14.63
N LEU A 276 11.57 17.76 -13.35
CA LEU A 276 12.78 18.19 -12.65
C LEU A 276 13.12 17.23 -11.51
N TYR A 277 14.40 16.91 -11.37
CA TYR A 277 14.94 16.21 -10.22
C TYR A 277 15.88 17.12 -9.43
N ILE A 278 15.49 17.48 -8.21
CA ILE A 278 16.21 18.40 -7.33
C ILE A 278 16.92 17.60 -6.24
N THR A 279 18.24 17.55 -6.31
CA THR A 279 19.08 16.78 -5.37
C THR A 279 19.32 17.46 -4.03
N GLY A 280 19.07 18.77 -3.95
CA GLY A 280 19.16 19.59 -2.75
C GLY A 280 17.82 20.19 -2.38
N ASP A 281 17.86 21.38 -1.79
CA ASP A 281 16.67 22.05 -1.26
C ASP A 281 15.98 22.95 -2.31
N ILE A 282 14.68 23.16 -2.11
CA ILE A 282 13.85 24.15 -2.79
C ILE A 282 13.53 25.27 -1.77
N ASP A 283 14.12 26.44 -1.95
CA ASP A 283 13.96 27.61 -1.09
C ASP A 283 13.21 28.72 -1.86
N LEU A 284 11.93 28.89 -1.54
CA LEU A 284 11.14 30.02 -1.98
C LEU A 284 11.26 31.12 -0.93
N GLY A 285 11.93 32.21 -1.28
CA GLY A 285 11.98 33.43 -0.49
C GLY A 285 10.60 34.09 -0.32
N GLN A 286 10.59 35.24 0.37
CA GLN A 286 9.37 36.00 0.59
C GLN A 286 8.69 36.35 -0.75
N SER A 287 7.39 36.09 -0.83
CA SER A 287 6.55 36.35 -2.00
C SER A 287 7.00 35.71 -3.32
N CYS A 288 7.95 34.77 -3.30
CA CYS A 288 8.44 34.07 -4.49
C CYS A 288 7.50 32.94 -4.92
N GLU A 289 7.51 32.60 -6.20
CA GLU A 289 6.48 31.73 -6.77
C GLU A 289 7.07 30.66 -7.70
N ILE A 290 6.58 29.43 -7.57
CA ILE A 290 6.62 28.44 -8.64
C ILE A 290 5.21 28.42 -9.22
N ILE A 291 5.08 28.78 -10.50
CA ILE A 291 3.80 28.86 -11.19
C ILE A 291 3.81 27.99 -12.45
N VAL A 292 2.84 27.09 -12.53
CA VAL A 292 2.59 26.26 -13.71
C VAL A 292 1.55 26.93 -14.59
N ARG A 293 1.92 27.21 -15.84
CA ARG A 293 1.06 27.85 -16.85
C ARG A 293 0.06 26.86 -17.42
N ASP A 294 -0.99 27.39 -18.04
CA ASP A 294 -2.02 26.57 -18.70
C ASP A 294 -1.40 25.61 -19.72
N ASN A 295 -1.93 24.38 -19.77
CA ASN A 295 -1.44 23.30 -20.64
C ASN A 295 0.02 22.88 -20.37
N SER A 296 0.56 23.20 -19.20
CA SER A 296 1.85 22.70 -18.73
C SER A 296 1.66 21.85 -17.48
N THR A 297 2.57 20.92 -17.26
CA THR A 297 2.58 20.07 -16.06
C THR A 297 3.96 20.11 -15.43
N LEU A 298 4.02 19.93 -14.11
CA LEU A 298 5.25 19.91 -13.36
C LEU A 298 5.33 18.64 -12.51
N THR A 299 6.30 17.78 -12.83
CA THR A 299 6.74 16.69 -11.96
C THR A 299 8.05 17.06 -11.28
N LEU A 300 8.06 17.12 -9.94
CA LEU A 300 9.24 17.36 -9.13
C LEU A 300 9.62 16.11 -8.34
N TYR A 301 10.83 15.61 -8.57
CA TYR A 301 11.49 14.67 -7.66
C TYR A 301 12.43 15.44 -6.73
N ILE A 302 12.33 15.23 -5.42
CA ILE A 302 12.98 16.09 -4.43
C ILE A 302 13.68 15.22 -3.37
N ASP A 303 15.00 15.37 -3.27
CA ASP A 303 15.80 14.72 -2.21
C ASP A 303 15.92 15.57 -0.94
N GLY A 304 15.90 16.90 -1.09
CA GLY A 304 16.01 17.85 0.02
C GLY A 304 14.67 18.31 0.58
N ASN A 305 14.62 19.53 1.11
CA ASN A 305 13.44 20.12 1.74
C ASN A 305 12.78 21.15 0.84
N ILE A 306 11.49 21.43 1.07
CA ILE A 306 10.81 22.60 0.51
C ILE A 306 10.57 23.60 1.63
N VAL A 307 11.14 24.80 1.50
CA VAL A 307 10.99 25.89 2.44
C VAL A 307 10.32 27.06 1.75
N SER A 308 9.15 27.45 2.24
CA SER A 308 8.37 28.55 1.67
C SER A 308 8.34 29.77 2.60
N GLY A 309 8.81 30.92 2.12
CA GLY A 309 8.74 32.19 2.81
C GLY A 309 7.30 32.71 2.93
N ASN A 310 7.13 33.82 3.68
CA ASN A 310 5.82 34.45 3.79
C ASN A 310 5.33 34.94 2.42
N GLY A 311 4.08 34.60 2.08
CA GLY A 311 3.46 34.96 0.81
C GLY A 311 4.00 34.23 -0.42
N ALA A 312 4.90 33.26 -0.23
CA ALA A 312 5.36 32.38 -1.31
C ALA A 312 4.21 31.48 -1.81
N SER A 313 4.33 30.97 -3.02
CA SER A 313 3.31 30.11 -3.63
C SER A 313 3.92 29.03 -4.52
N ILE A 314 3.39 27.82 -4.44
CA ILE A 314 3.55 26.76 -5.44
C ILE A 314 2.15 26.43 -5.93
N GLY A 315 1.87 26.64 -7.22
CA GLY A 315 0.53 26.42 -7.76
C GLY A 315 0.45 26.62 -9.27
N THR A 316 -0.77 26.63 -9.77
CA THR A 316 -1.07 26.85 -11.19
C THR A 316 -1.60 28.27 -11.43
N GLU A 317 -1.49 28.77 -12.66
CA GLU A 317 -2.12 30.03 -13.06
C GLU A 317 -3.65 29.92 -13.10
N ASP A 318 -4.18 28.86 -13.72
CA ASP A 318 -5.59 28.49 -13.70
C ASP A 318 -5.77 27.09 -13.07
N PRO A 319 -6.42 26.94 -11.91
CA PRO A 319 -6.66 25.64 -11.29
C PRO A 319 -7.64 24.81 -12.12
N THR A 320 -7.11 23.88 -12.92
CA THR A 320 -7.89 22.97 -13.78
C THR A 320 -8.71 21.94 -12.99
N LYS A 321 -8.49 21.85 -11.67
CA LYS A 321 -8.96 20.75 -10.79
C LYS A 321 -8.50 19.37 -11.27
N ASP A 322 -7.44 19.33 -12.08
CA ASP A 322 -6.73 18.10 -12.43
C ASP A 322 -5.45 18.03 -11.57
N PRO A 323 -5.41 17.12 -10.57
CA PRO A 323 -4.30 17.01 -9.63
C PRO A 323 -3.02 16.44 -10.25
N THR A 324 -3.04 16.02 -11.52
CA THR A 324 -1.83 15.62 -12.25
C THR A 324 -1.01 16.81 -12.76
N THR A 325 -1.54 18.04 -12.68
CA THR A 325 -0.82 19.26 -13.09
C THR A 325 0.44 19.54 -12.28
N ILE A 326 0.43 19.22 -10.98
CA ILE A 326 1.59 19.34 -10.08
C ILE A 326 1.76 18.03 -9.33
N GLN A 327 2.87 17.33 -9.59
CA GLN A 327 3.21 16.08 -8.93
C GLN A 327 4.51 16.25 -8.14
N LEU A 328 4.42 16.16 -6.80
CA LEU A 328 5.57 16.29 -5.91
C LEU A 328 5.97 14.93 -5.33
N TYR A 329 7.14 14.42 -5.70
CA TYR A 329 7.69 13.15 -5.23
C TYR A 329 8.88 13.40 -4.28
N GLY A 330 8.70 13.06 -3.01
CA GLY A 330 9.79 13.06 -2.03
C GLY A 330 10.62 11.77 -2.14
N THR A 331 11.82 11.90 -2.67
CA THR A 331 12.77 10.78 -2.92
C THR A 331 13.88 10.69 -1.88
N GLY A 332 13.92 11.64 -0.94
CA GLY A 332 14.90 11.68 0.14
C GLY A 332 14.83 10.45 1.05
N THR A 333 16.00 9.91 1.40
CA THR A 333 16.12 8.76 2.31
C THR A 333 16.06 9.15 3.80
N SER A 334 16.32 10.43 4.11
CA SER A 334 16.17 11.00 5.44
C SER A 334 14.81 11.67 5.61
N THR A 335 14.46 12.06 6.84
CA THR A 335 13.28 12.90 7.07
C THR A 335 13.41 14.22 6.31
N GLN A 336 12.42 14.52 5.49
CA GLN A 336 12.29 15.77 4.73
C GLN A 336 11.22 16.66 5.38
N SER A 337 11.26 17.96 5.11
CA SER A 337 10.20 18.90 5.50
C SER A 337 9.72 19.67 4.29
N PHE A 338 8.42 19.57 4.00
CA PHE A 338 7.77 20.25 2.88
C PHE A 338 6.79 21.29 3.42
N ASP A 339 7.20 22.56 3.43
CA ASP A 339 6.33 23.71 3.68
C ASP A 339 5.74 24.20 2.35
N ILE A 340 4.52 23.75 2.04
CA ILE A 340 3.82 24.07 0.80
C ILE A 340 2.82 25.19 1.05
N LYS A 341 2.94 26.26 0.28
CA LYS A 341 2.04 27.43 0.36
C LYS A 341 1.36 27.66 -0.98
N ALA A 342 0.09 28.02 -0.94
CA ALA A 342 -0.68 28.43 -2.11
C ALA A 342 -1.47 29.69 -1.79
N LYS A 343 -1.39 30.68 -2.69
CA LYS A 343 -2.11 31.96 -2.52
C LYS A 343 -3.62 31.82 -2.61
N ASN A 344 -4.09 30.88 -3.43
CA ASN A 344 -5.51 30.62 -3.71
C ASN A 344 -5.79 29.12 -3.50
N GLU A 345 -6.56 28.53 -4.41
CA GLU A 345 -6.74 27.08 -4.52
C GLU A 345 -5.40 26.40 -4.85
N TRP A 346 -5.24 25.16 -4.38
CA TRP A 346 -4.10 24.31 -4.70
C TRP A 346 -4.58 23.02 -5.33
N THR A 347 -4.02 22.68 -6.49
CA THR A 347 -4.34 21.46 -7.22
C THR A 347 -3.04 20.70 -7.46
N GLY A 348 -2.96 19.45 -7.02
CA GLY A 348 -1.76 18.65 -7.16
C GLY A 348 -1.77 17.38 -6.30
N VAL A 349 -0.75 16.56 -6.47
CA VAL A 349 -0.49 15.40 -5.61
C VAL A 349 0.86 15.50 -4.93
N ILE A 350 0.94 14.96 -3.71
CA ILE A 350 2.19 14.85 -2.95
C ILE A 350 2.38 13.40 -2.55
N TYR A 351 3.45 12.77 -3.04
CA TYR A 351 3.88 11.46 -2.58
C TYR A 351 5.28 11.57 -1.99
N ALA A 352 5.35 11.69 -0.66
CA ALA A 352 6.60 11.89 0.07
C ALA A 352 6.56 11.11 1.40
N PRO A 353 6.65 9.77 1.38
CA PRO A 353 6.49 8.92 2.56
C PRO A 353 7.55 9.15 3.65
N ASN A 354 8.60 9.94 3.40
CA ASN A 354 9.58 10.33 4.41
C ASN A 354 9.51 11.82 4.79
N ALA A 355 8.59 12.59 4.21
CA ALA A 355 8.45 14.02 4.45
C ALA A 355 7.35 14.34 5.46
N ASP A 356 7.64 15.32 6.33
CA ASP A 356 6.64 16.02 7.12
C ASP A 356 6.11 17.18 6.27
N VAL A 357 4.83 17.12 5.91
CA VAL A 357 4.17 18.02 4.96
C VAL A 357 3.22 18.95 5.68
N ASP A 358 3.52 20.25 5.63
CA ASP A 358 2.64 21.32 6.10
C ASP A 358 2.05 22.02 4.87
N LEU A 359 0.72 21.96 4.69
CA LEU A 359 0.04 22.60 3.57
C LEU A 359 -0.76 23.83 4.03
N TYR A 360 -0.44 24.98 3.43
CA TYR A 360 -1.09 26.26 3.64
C TYR A 360 -1.74 26.74 2.34
N ALA A 361 -2.99 26.35 2.09
CA ALA A 361 -3.77 26.84 0.96
C ALA A 361 -4.84 27.81 1.45
N ASN A 362 -4.93 29.02 0.88
CA ASN A 362 -5.99 29.97 1.26
C ASN A 362 -7.34 29.68 0.58
N GLY A 363 -7.35 28.80 -0.42
CA GLY A 363 -8.55 28.30 -1.09
C GLY A 363 -8.74 26.80 -0.89
N ASP A 364 -9.57 26.20 -1.74
CA ASP A 364 -9.81 24.76 -1.75
C ASP A 364 -8.60 23.98 -2.26
N VAL A 365 -8.45 22.75 -1.75
CA VAL A 365 -7.39 21.82 -2.14
C VAL A 365 -7.99 20.70 -2.98
N TYR A 366 -7.35 20.36 -4.10
CA TYR A 366 -7.75 19.27 -4.99
C TYR A 366 -6.58 18.29 -5.20
N GLY A 367 -6.78 17.02 -4.89
CA GLY A 367 -5.80 15.95 -5.14
C GLY A 367 -5.65 14.95 -4.00
N ALA A 368 -4.44 14.39 -3.85
CA ALA A 368 -4.16 13.33 -2.88
C ALA A 368 -2.77 13.50 -2.24
N ILE A 369 -2.63 13.07 -0.99
CA ILE A 369 -1.40 13.23 -0.21
C ILE A 369 -1.00 11.92 0.48
N VAL A 370 0.24 11.51 0.26
CA VAL A 370 0.93 10.45 1.00
C VAL A 370 2.18 11.02 1.65
N ALA A 371 2.29 10.97 2.97
CA ALA A 371 3.37 11.62 3.71
C ALA A 371 3.88 10.82 4.92
N ASN A 372 5.02 11.21 5.50
CA ASN A 372 5.36 10.74 6.84
C ASN A 372 4.41 11.36 7.87
N SER A 373 4.26 12.67 7.85
CA SER A 373 3.21 13.38 8.57
C SER A 373 2.57 14.45 7.69
N PHE A 374 1.30 14.75 7.95
CA PHE A 374 0.57 15.77 7.23
C PHE A 374 -0.23 16.65 8.20
N GLU A 375 -0.08 17.97 8.06
CA GLU A 375 -0.94 18.93 8.71
C GLU A 375 -1.53 19.90 7.69
N PHE A 376 -2.87 19.89 7.58
CA PHE A 376 -3.57 20.88 6.76
C PHE A 376 -3.76 22.17 7.56
N LYS A 377 -2.78 23.07 7.48
CA LYS A 377 -2.65 24.23 8.39
C LYS A 377 -3.72 25.29 8.18
N ALA A 378 -4.16 25.47 6.94
CA ALA A 378 -5.16 26.48 6.62
C ALA A 378 -6.59 26.06 7.03
N GLY A 379 -6.87 24.75 7.08
CA GLY A 379 -8.24 24.24 7.08
C GLY A 379 -8.93 24.52 5.74
N GLY A 380 -10.26 24.47 5.72
CA GLY A 380 -11.05 24.66 4.48
C GLY A 380 -11.47 23.35 3.83
N ASN A 381 -11.71 23.35 2.53
CA ASN A 381 -12.18 22.16 1.81
C ASN A 381 -11.01 21.46 1.10
N TYR A 382 -11.03 20.14 1.19
CA TYR A 382 -10.12 19.24 0.51
C TYR A 382 -10.95 18.26 -0.32
N TYR A 383 -10.63 18.17 -1.59
CA TYR A 383 -11.34 17.34 -2.56
C TYR A 383 -10.38 16.30 -3.13
N TYR A 384 -10.67 15.04 -2.83
CA TYR A 384 -9.95 13.91 -3.40
C TYR A 384 -10.46 13.58 -4.80
N ASP A 385 -9.54 13.41 -5.74
CA ASP A 385 -9.89 13.01 -7.10
C ASP A 385 -9.82 11.48 -7.24
N GLU A 386 -10.97 10.84 -7.44
CA GLU A 386 -11.05 9.40 -7.63
C GLU A 386 -10.36 8.92 -8.92
N ALA A 387 -10.21 9.80 -9.92
CA ALA A 387 -9.47 9.47 -11.13
C ALA A 387 -8.00 9.09 -10.85
N LEU A 388 -7.44 9.51 -9.71
CA LEU A 388 -6.08 9.12 -9.30
C LEU A 388 -5.91 7.61 -9.02
N ARG A 389 -7.00 6.87 -8.88
CA ARG A 389 -7.01 5.40 -8.74
C ARG A 389 -6.93 4.69 -10.10
N GLU A 390 -7.30 5.39 -11.17
CA GLU A 390 -7.22 4.86 -12.52
C GLU A 390 -5.77 4.94 -13.00
N VAL A 391 -5.03 3.85 -12.81
CA VAL A 391 -3.60 3.78 -13.15
C VAL A 391 -3.32 2.91 -14.36
N SER A 392 -2.29 3.31 -15.10
CA SER A 392 -1.68 2.56 -16.18
C SER A 392 -0.40 1.86 -15.70
N ILE A 393 0.05 0.85 -16.44
CA ILE A 393 1.30 0.15 -16.11
C ILE A 393 2.55 1.01 -16.26
N GLU A 394 2.44 2.12 -17.00
CA GLU A 394 3.54 3.04 -17.22
C GLU A 394 3.65 4.09 -16.12
N ASP A 395 2.61 4.28 -15.31
CA ASP A 395 2.59 5.30 -14.26
C ASP A 395 3.61 5.01 -13.15
N GLU A 396 3.98 6.07 -12.44
CA GLU A 396 4.96 6.04 -11.36
C GLU A 396 4.42 5.35 -10.12
N GLY A 397 5.26 4.52 -9.50
CA GLY A 397 4.93 3.88 -8.23
C GLY A 397 3.79 2.85 -8.26
N VAL A 398 3.30 2.47 -9.45
CA VAL A 398 2.26 1.45 -9.58
C VAL A 398 2.79 0.08 -9.14
N SER A 399 1.93 -0.67 -8.46
CA SER A 399 2.23 -2.03 -8.02
C SER A 399 1.07 -2.97 -8.31
N PHE A 400 1.38 -4.25 -8.55
CA PHE A 400 0.39 -5.31 -8.52
C PHE A 400 0.02 -5.64 -7.08
N VAL A 401 -1.28 -5.73 -6.84
CA VAL A 401 -1.88 -6.16 -5.57
C VAL A 401 -2.86 -7.30 -5.81
N ILE A 402 -3.11 -8.10 -4.77
CA ILE A 402 -4.09 -9.19 -4.84
C ILE A 402 -5.49 -8.60 -4.67
N GLU A 403 -6.31 -8.70 -5.72
CA GLU A 403 -7.72 -8.30 -5.65
C GLU A 403 -8.60 -9.40 -5.07
N ARG A 404 -8.26 -10.65 -5.41
CA ARG A 404 -9.03 -11.81 -4.99
C ARG A 404 -8.13 -13.00 -4.77
N TRP A 405 -8.28 -13.65 -3.62
CA TRP A 405 -7.68 -14.94 -3.30
C TRP A 405 -8.78 -16.01 -3.22
N TYR A 406 -8.52 -17.20 -3.78
CA TYR A 406 -9.41 -18.34 -3.61
C TYR A 406 -8.67 -19.68 -3.68
N GLU A 407 -9.19 -20.66 -2.94
CA GLU A 407 -8.72 -22.04 -2.99
C GLU A 407 -9.50 -22.81 -4.05
N GLY A 408 -8.79 -23.56 -4.91
CA GLY A 408 -9.40 -24.37 -5.95
C GLY A 408 -9.12 -25.85 -5.75
N SER A 409 -9.94 -26.73 -6.34
CA SER A 409 -9.56 -28.14 -6.47
C SER A 409 -8.25 -28.24 -7.23
N PRO A 410 -7.31 -29.15 -6.86
CA PRO A 410 -6.05 -29.31 -7.57
C PRO A 410 -6.32 -29.72 -9.01
N LYS A 411 -6.36 -28.72 -9.91
CA LYS A 411 -6.51 -28.89 -11.36
C LYS A 411 -5.18 -28.81 -12.07
N LEU A 412 -4.11 -28.46 -11.34
CA LEU A 412 -2.75 -28.35 -11.81
C LEU A 412 -1.92 -29.25 -10.89
N SER A 413 -1.57 -30.44 -11.38
CA SER A 413 -0.52 -31.21 -10.73
C SER A 413 0.83 -30.58 -11.08
N ILE A 414 1.86 -30.79 -10.25
CA ILE A 414 3.25 -30.38 -10.55
C ILE A 414 3.71 -30.90 -11.94
N GLU A 415 3.12 -31.99 -12.43
CA GLU A 415 3.37 -32.56 -13.76
C GLU A 415 2.80 -31.69 -14.91
N ASP A 416 1.70 -30.98 -14.69
CA ASP A 416 1.08 -30.09 -15.69
C ASP A 416 1.93 -28.82 -15.94
N ILE A 417 2.64 -28.34 -14.90
CA ILE A 417 3.57 -27.19 -15.01
C ILE A 417 4.93 -27.64 -15.60
N LYS A 418 5.36 -28.89 -15.36
CA LYS A 418 6.56 -29.49 -15.98
C LYS A 418 6.41 -29.74 -17.49
N ALA A 419 5.19 -29.66 -18.04
CA ALA A 419 4.88 -29.99 -19.43
C ALA A 419 4.90 -28.83 -20.43
N SER A 420 5.38 -27.63 -20.06
CA SER A 420 5.60 -26.53 -21.01
C SER A 420 7.09 -26.31 -21.34
N PRO A 421 7.70 -27.14 -22.21
CA PRO A 421 8.86 -26.71 -22.97
C PRO A 421 8.38 -25.85 -24.14
N ILE A 422 8.95 -24.66 -24.20
CA ILE A 422 9.09 -23.79 -25.37
C ILE A 422 8.83 -24.52 -26.69
N LYS A 423 7.84 -24.03 -27.43
CA LYS A 423 7.89 -23.98 -28.89
C LYS A 423 7.53 -22.60 -29.38
#